data_AF-A0A2L2YSE5-F1
#
_entry.id   AF-A0A2L2YSE5-F1
#
_cell.length_a   1.000
_cell.length_b   1.000
_cell.length_c   1.000
_cell.angle_alpha   90.00
_cell.angle_beta   90.00
_cell.angle_gamma   90.00
#
_symmetry.space_group_name_H-M   'P 1'
#
loop_
_entity.id
_entity.type
_entity.pdbx_description
1 polymer ?
#
loop_
_entity_poly.entity_id
_entity_poly.type
_entity_poly.pdbx_seq_one_letter_code
_entity_poly.pdbx_strand_id
1 'polypeptide(L)' 'YATEEECLQACAGETSLDVCDLTDETGVCKGLFLRYAFDQRTGLCKQFIYGGCECDEGCGLA' A
#
# COMPACT_ATOMS: atom_id res chain seq x y z
N TYR A 1 1.21 -4.98 -1.99
CA TYR A 1 1.68 -6.23 -2.65
C TYR A 1 2.67 -6.99 -1.78
N ALA A 2 2.88 -8.29 -2.02
CA ALA A 2 3.78 -9.11 -1.21
C ALA A 2 5.25 -9.03 -1.66
N THR A 3 5.49 -8.79 -2.95
CA THR A 3 6.83 -8.56 -3.52
C THR A 3 6.90 -7.26 -4.32
N GLU A 4 8.12 -6.76 -4.54
CA GLU A 4 8.38 -5.60 -5.39
C GLU A 4 7.92 -5.86 -6.83
N GLU A 5 8.21 -7.05 -7.36
CA GLU A 5 7.86 -7.46 -8.73
C GLU A 5 6.34 -7.46 -8.94
N GLU A 6 5.56 -8.02 -8.01
CA GLU A 6 4.09 -7.98 -8.09
C GLU A 6 3.58 -6.55 -8.13
N CYS A 7 4.14 -5.67 -7.30
CA CYS A 7 3.78 -4.26 -7.27
C CYS A 7 4.10 -3.57 -8.61
N LEU A 8 5.29 -3.81 -9.16
CA LEU A 8 5.69 -3.22 -10.43
C LEU A 8 4.83 -3.75 -11.59
N GLN A 9 4.53 -5.05 -11.61
CA GLN A 9 3.68 -5.63 -12.65
C GLN A 9 2.24 -5.10 -12.58
N ALA A 10 1.70 -4.86 -11.38
CA ALA A 10 0.37 -4.30 -11.20
C ALA A 10 0.31 -2.80 -11.53
N CYS A 11 1.36 -2.04 -11.21
CA CYS A 11 1.29 -0.57 -11.20
C CYS A 11 2.16 0.14 -12.24
N ALA A 12 3.20 -0.49 -12.78
CA ALA A 12 4.12 0.17 -13.73
C ALA A 12 3.52 0.36 -15.14
N GLY A 13 2.25 0.01 -15.36
CA GLY A 13 1.56 0.17 -16.64
C GLY A 13 0.07 0.54 -16.56
N GLU A 14 -0.47 0.79 -15.36
CA GLU A 14 -1.90 0.98 -15.15
C GLU A 14 -2.26 2.47 -14.96
N THR A 15 -3.23 2.97 -15.73
CA THR A 15 -3.75 4.36 -15.64
C THR A 15 -4.60 4.60 -14.39
N SER A 16 -5.01 3.52 -13.72
CA SER A 16 -5.83 3.52 -12.51
C SER A 16 -4.93 3.52 -11.26
N LEU A 17 -4.40 4.70 -10.92
CA LEU A 17 -3.48 4.91 -9.80
C LEU A 17 -4.13 4.72 -8.41
N ASP A 18 -5.46 4.71 -8.34
CA ASP A 18 -6.23 4.61 -7.09
C ASP A 18 -5.98 3.28 -6.35
N VAL A 19 -5.74 2.19 -7.09
CA VAL A 19 -5.42 0.86 -6.52
C VAL A 19 -3.94 0.74 -6.13
N CYS A 20 -3.07 1.54 -6.74
CA CYS A 20 -1.62 1.46 -6.61
C CYS A 20 -1.07 2.33 -5.47
N ASP A 21 -1.77 3.41 -5.15
CA ASP A 21 -1.50 4.27 -4.00
C ASP A 21 -2.16 3.67 -2.77
N LEU A 22 -1.56 2.58 -2.27
CA LEU A 22 -1.83 2.09 -0.92
C LEU A 22 -1.18 3.10 0.03
N THR A 23 -1.92 4.15 0.38
CA THR A 23 -1.53 5.05 1.47
C THR A 23 -1.09 4.19 2.66
N ASP A 24 -0.07 4.66 3.39
CA ASP A 24 0.63 4.06 4.54
C ASP A 24 -0.27 3.72 5.75
N GLU A 25 -1.52 3.34 5.50
CA GLU A 25 -2.48 2.95 6.49
C GLU A 25 -2.05 1.60 7.05
N THR A 26 -1.19 1.69 8.07
CA THR A 26 -0.85 0.58 8.96
C THR A 26 -2.14 -0.03 9.52
N GLY A 27 -3.26 0.70 9.51
CA GLY A 27 -4.55 0.25 10.00
C GLY A 27 -4.57 0.19 11.53
N VAL A 28 -5.70 -0.27 12.09
CA VAL A 28 -5.83 -0.44 13.56
C VAL A 28 -5.06 -1.65 14.08
N CYS A 29 -4.77 -2.61 13.20
CA CYS A 29 -4.03 -3.80 13.56
C CYS A 29 -2.55 -3.47 13.75
N LYS A 30 -1.92 -4.09 14.75
CA LYS A 30 -0.50 -3.88 15.11
C LYS A 30 0.39 -5.04 14.66
N GLY A 31 0.01 -5.69 13.57
CA GLY A 31 0.85 -6.68 12.91
C GLY A 31 2.07 -6.03 12.27
N LEU A 32 3.06 -6.85 11.94
CA LEU A 32 4.28 -6.41 11.27
C LEU A 32 4.42 -7.21 9.98
N PHE A 33 3.66 -6.81 8.96
CA PHE A 33 3.68 -7.49 7.67
C PHE A 33 4.40 -6.60 6.66
N LEU A 34 5.53 -7.07 6.15
CA LEU A 34 6.26 -6.35 5.11
C LEU A 34 5.48 -6.44 3.80
N ARG A 35 5.15 -5.28 3.22
CA ARG A 35 4.40 -5.14 1.98
C ARG A 35 5.05 -4.07 1.10
N TYR A 36 4.63 -4.02 -0.16
CA TYR A 36 5.07 -3.04 -1.15
C TYR A 36 3.90 -2.18 -1.62
N ALA A 37 4.12 -0.88 -1.75
CA ALA A 37 3.19 0.10 -2.30
C ALA A 37 3.89 0.90 -3.42
N PHE A 38 3.15 1.27 -4.47
CA PHE A 38 3.72 2.00 -5.59
C PHE A 38 3.75 3.49 -5.30
N ASP A 39 4.94 4.07 -5.26
CA ASP A 39 5.13 5.50 -5.08
C ASP A 39 5.15 6.19 -6.44
N GLN A 40 4.03 6.79 -6.82
CA GLN A 40 3.87 7.51 -8.09
C GLN A 40 4.84 8.69 -8.26
N ARG A 41 5.34 9.26 -7.16
CA ARG A 41 6.28 10.40 -7.19
C ARG A 41 7.66 9.98 -7.68
N THR A 42 8.08 8.77 -7.34
CA THR A 42 9.37 8.19 -7.70
C THR A 42 9.25 7.16 -8.82
N GLY A 43 8.04 6.66 -9.09
CA GLY A 43 7.78 5.58 -10.05
C GLY A 43 8.27 4.22 -9.57
N LEU A 44 8.37 4.02 -8.24
CA LEU A 44 8.99 2.84 -7.65
C LEU A 44 8.09 2.19 -6.60
N CYS A 45 8.16 0.86 -6.51
CA CYS A 45 7.55 0.12 -5.41
C CYS A 45 8.41 0.19 -4.16
N LYS A 46 7.88 0.78 -3.09
CA LYS A 46 8.56 0.94 -1.81
C LYS A 46 8.02 -0.05 -0.78
N GLN A 47 8.93 -0.56 0.05
CA GLN A 47 8.57 -1.39 1.19
C GLN A 47 7.95 -0.54 2.30
N PHE A 48 6.90 -1.07 2.93
CA PHE A 48 6.27 -0.52 4.12
C PHE A 48 5.80 -1.64 5.04
N ILE A 49 5.46 -1.28 6.29
CA ILE A 49 4.89 -2.22 7.25
C ILE A 49 3.38 -2.04 7.24
N TYR A 50 2.68 -3.10 6.86
CA TYR A 50 1.25 -3.21 6.95
C TYR A 50 0.86 -3.85 8.29
N GLY A 51 -0.10 -3.25 9.00
CA GLY A 51 -0.53 -3.75 10.31
C GLY A 51 -1.38 -5.01 10.26
N GLY A 52 -1.79 -5.47 9.08
CA GLY A 52 -2.49 -6.74 8.89
C GLY A 52 -4.01 -6.63 8.77
N CYS A 53 -4.56 -5.43 8.90
CA CYS A 53 -5.92 -5.13 8.46
C CYS A 53 -5.96 -3.72 7.89
N GLU A 54 -6.84 -3.51 6.91
CA GLU A 54 -7.13 -2.18 6.40
C GLU A 54 -7.92 -1.41 7.47
N CYS A 55 -7.80 -0.10 7.45
CA CYS A 55 -8.65 0.74 8.27
C CYS A 55 -10.03 0.85 7.61
N ASP A 56 -10.96 -0.03 7.99
CA ASP A 56 -12.37 0.16 7.64
C ASP A 56 -12.93 1.45 8.29
N GLU A 57 -14.08 1.91 7.81
CA GLU A 57 -14.85 3.13 8.12
C GLU A 57 -14.81 3.58 9.61
N GLY A 58 -13.69 4.12 10.10
CA GLY A 58 -13.58 4.47 11.51
C GLY A 58 -12.25 5.04 12.02
N CYS A 59 -11.22 5.19 11.19
CA CYS A 59 -10.00 5.90 11.59
C CYS A 59 -9.96 7.27 10.94
N GLY A 60 -10.64 8.23 11.55
CA GLY A 60 -10.75 9.59 11.01
C GLY A 60 -11.86 10.45 11.61
N LEU A 61 -12.80 9.88 12.37
CA LEU A 61 -13.79 10.66 13.11
C LEU A 61 -13.19 11.09 14.47
N ALA A 62 -12.43 12.19 14.42
CA ALA A 62 -12.30 13.10 15.55
C ALA A 62 -13.32 14.24 15.39
#